data_AF-A0A4D5RRN7-F1
#
_entry.id   AF-A0A4D5RRN7-F1
#
_cell.length_a   1.000
_cell.length_b   1.000
_cell.length_c   1.000
_cell.angle_alpha   90.00
_cell.angle_beta   90.00
_cell.angle_gamma   90.00
#
_symmetry.space_group_name_H-M   'P 1'
#
loop_
_entity.id
_entity.type
_entity.pdbx_description
1 polymer ?
#
loop_
_entity_poly.entity_id
_entity_poly.type
_entity_poly.pdbx_seq_one_letter_code
_entity_poly.pdbx_strand_id
1 'polypeptide(L)'
;MVPGLTFGNAVLCMKSEVHARLEIKQRGVGRLALGAHCKTPNQGVQGDMRWASFESREAVSKIEFEDRLRQMDGEQWARKVFSYLYMRSIDTKWRQRTRKLRGKFLGYSEDTEEQVSVKKKVKATERDRWLEGMQTKTALESYRLNKTVIAKESIYDNSRGSSLLFEARTDVLRTRTYRAKYQEMDTVCTACGEEDETAEHLIIYCKGLHPMPTEDNINLIKSLGLRNSEGKVDFKTVEITKQRLSEWWQKAREN
;
A
#
# COMPACT_ATOMS: atom_id res chain seq x y z
N MET A 1 3.99 -2.77 -17.95
CA MET A 1 2.56 -2.38 -18.16
C MET A 1 2.24 -1.00 -17.57
N VAL A 2 2.52 -0.72 -16.29
CA VAL A 2 2.28 0.61 -15.67
C VAL A 2 2.97 1.78 -16.40
N PRO A 3 4.23 1.68 -16.86
CA PRO A 3 4.88 2.78 -17.59
C PRO A 3 4.15 3.21 -18.87
N GLY A 4 3.50 2.27 -19.57
CA GLY A 4 2.73 2.55 -20.78
C GLY A 4 1.42 3.29 -20.48
N LEU A 5 0.75 2.95 -19.37
CA LEU A 5 -0.50 3.63 -18.95
C LEU A 5 -0.28 5.07 -18.48
N THR A 6 0.93 5.38 -18.01
CA THR A 6 1.32 6.72 -17.57
C THR A 6 2.08 7.50 -18.65
N PHE A 7 2.19 6.95 -19.86
CA PHE A 7 2.85 7.63 -20.97
C PHE A 7 2.14 8.94 -21.29
N GLY A 8 2.90 10.01 -21.45
CA GLY A 8 2.34 11.34 -21.72
C GLY A 8 1.71 12.04 -20.51
N ASN A 9 1.77 11.50 -19.29
CA ASN A 9 1.23 12.15 -18.08
C ASN A 9 1.74 13.59 -17.88
N ALA A 10 2.97 13.88 -18.31
CA ALA A 10 3.53 15.22 -18.29
C ALA A 10 2.67 16.26 -19.04
N VAL A 11 2.01 15.85 -20.13
CA VAL A 11 1.29 16.76 -21.04
C VAL A 11 -0.23 16.50 -21.04
N LEU A 12 -0.67 15.25 -21.01
CA LEU A 12 -2.08 14.89 -21.11
C LEU A 12 -2.81 15.06 -19.78
N CYS A 13 -4.06 15.53 -19.81
CA CYS A 13 -4.92 15.63 -18.63
C CYS A 13 -6.05 14.61 -18.73
N MET A 14 -6.00 13.58 -17.88
CA MET A 14 -7.07 12.60 -17.78
C MET A 14 -8.22 13.15 -16.93
N LYS A 15 -9.45 12.70 -17.23
CA LYS A 15 -10.63 12.97 -16.38
C LYS A 15 -10.46 12.30 -15.02
N SER A 16 -11.00 12.91 -13.97
CA SER A 16 -10.99 12.38 -12.59
C SER A 16 -11.58 10.97 -12.50
N GLU A 17 -12.64 10.69 -13.25
CA GLU A 17 -13.28 9.37 -13.31
C GLU A 17 -12.33 8.28 -13.83
N VAL A 18 -11.51 8.61 -14.85
CA VAL A 18 -10.53 7.68 -15.41
C VAL A 18 -9.45 7.40 -14.38
N HIS A 19 -8.95 8.43 -13.69
CA HIS A 19 -8.02 8.26 -12.58
C HIS A 19 -8.57 7.35 -11.47
N ALA A 20 -9.83 7.56 -11.07
CA ALA A 20 -10.47 6.75 -10.04
C ALA A 20 -10.59 5.28 -10.47
N ARG A 21 -10.98 5.02 -11.72
CA ARG A 21 -11.05 3.65 -12.28
C ARG A 21 -9.67 2.98 -12.34
N LEU A 22 -8.64 3.71 -12.76
CA LEU A 22 -7.26 3.21 -12.79
C LEU A 22 -6.75 2.85 -11.39
N GLU A 23 -7.05 3.70 -10.39
CA GLU A 23 -6.74 3.42 -8.98
C GLU A 23 -7.44 2.15 -8.46
N ILE A 24 -8.74 2.00 -8.75
CA ILE A 24 -9.50 0.80 -8.36
C ILE A 24 -8.87 -0.45 -8.98
N LYS A 25 -8.55 -0.40 -10.28
CA LYS A 25 -7.93 -1.53 -10.99
C LYS A 25 -6.52 -1.84 -10.46
N GLN A 26 -5.69 -0.82 -10.22
CA GLN A 26 -4.38 -1.02 -9.58
C GLN A 26 -4.54 -1.74 -8.23
N ARG A 27 -5.43 -1.27 -7.35
CA ARG A 27 -5.66 -1.92 -6.05
C ARG A 27 -6.22 -3.35 -6.22
N GLY A 28 -7.05 -3.59 -7.23
CA GLY A 28 -7.52 -4.93 -7.58
C GLY A 28 -6.38 -5.88 -7.97
N VAL A 29 -5.49 -5.44 -8.85
CA VAL A 29 -4.29 -6.20 -9.23
C VAL A 29 -3.37 -6.43 -8.03
N GLY A 30 -3.24 -5.44 -7.14
CA GLY A 30 -2.43 -5.58 -5.93
C GLY A 30 -2.97 -6.64 -4.97
N ARG A 31 -4.29 -6.71 -4.78
CA ARG A 31 -4.92 -7.80 -4.01
C ARG A 31 -4.68 -9.15 -4.65
N LEU A 32 -4.85 -9.25 -5.96
CA LEU A 32 -4.61 -10.48 -6.70
C LEU A 32 -3.15 -10.96 -6.54
N ALA A 33 -2.20 -10.04 -6.69
CA ALA A 33 -0.77 -10.34 -6.53
C ALA A 33 -0.41 -10.78 -5.09
N LEU A 34 -1.10 -10.24 -4.09
CA LEU A 34 -0.92 -10.61 -2.68
C LEU A 34 -1.81 -11.80 -2.25
N GLY A 35 -2.61 -12.38 -3.16
CA GLY A 35 -3.53 -13.47 -2.83
C GLY A 35 -4.66 -13.12 -1.87
N ALA A 36 -4.95 -11.83 -1.70
CA ALA A 36 -5.87 -11.29 -0.71
C ALA A 36 -7.32 -11.25 -1.21
N HIS A 37 -8.28 -11.33 -0.30
CA HIS A 37 -9.70 -11.16 -0.63
C HIS A 37 -10.09 -9.71 -0.97
N CYS A 38 -11.26 -9.53 -1.61
CA CYS A 38 -11.72 -8.22 -2.10
C CYS A 38 -11.93 -7.16 -1.00
N LYS A 39 -12.21 -7.57 0.23
CA LYS A 39 -12.44 -6.67 1.37
C LYS A 39 -11.14 -6.20 2.06
N THR A 40 -9.97 -6.70 1.66
CA THR A 40 -8.71 -6.26 2.26
C THR A 40 -8.50 -4.75 2.10
N PRO A 41 -8.07 -4.03 3.15
CA PRO A 41 -7.89 -2.59 3.10
C PRO A 41 -6.90 -2.12 2.02
N ASN A 42 -7.25 -1.04 1.31
CA ASN A 42 -6.39 -0.45 0.27
C ASN A 42 -5.01 -0.05 0.79
N GLN A 43 -4.91 0.40 2.05
CA GLN A 43 -3.68 0.86 2.68
C GLN A 43 -2.69 -0.29 2.90
N GLY A 44 -3.16 -1.49 3.28
CA GLY A 44 -2.30 -2.67 3.36
C GLY A 44 -1.68 -2.99 1.99
N VAL A 45 -2.51 -3.02 0.95
CA VAL A 45 -2.06 -3.28 -0.44
C VAL A 45 -1.06 -2.22 -0.91
N GLN A 46 -1.35 -0.94 -0.70
CA GLN A 46 -0.44 0.15 -1.09
C GLN A 46 0.89 0.06 -0.33
N GLY A 47 0.83 -0.19 0.98
CA GLY A 47 1.98 -0.23 1.86
C GLY A 47 2.97 -1.34 1.52
N ASP A 48 2.48 -2.55 1.24
CA ASP A 48 3.31 -3.73 0.98
C ASP A 48 3.71 -3.88 -0.50
N MET A 49 2.94 -3.32 -1.45
CA MET A 49 3.30 -3.32 -2.89
C MET A 49 4.25 -2.19 -3.28
N ARG A 50 4.38 -1.14 -2.44
CA ARG A 50 5.13 0.09 -2.75
C ARG A 50 4.62 0.82 -3.99
N TRP A 51 3.34 0.75 -4.26
CA TRP A 51 2.77 1.39 -5.44
C TRP A 51 2.36 2.82 -5.15
N ALA A 52 2.96 3.75 -5.87
CA ALA A 52 2.50 5.14 -5.90
C ALA A 52 1.11 5.22 -6.54
N SER A 53 0.28 6.14 -6.05
CA SER A 53 -0.99 6.48 -6.68
C SER A 53 -0.79 7.07 -8.08
N PHE A 54 -1.76 6.90 -8.97
CA PHE A 54 -1.79 7.52 -10.29
C PHE A 54 -1.76 9.04 -10.20
N GLU A 55 -2.36 9.62 -9.16
CA GLU A 55 -2.30 11.06 -8.93
C GLU A 55 -0.90 11.51 -8.51
N SER A 56 -0.22 10.76 -7.63
CA SER A 56 1.18 11.03 -7.28
C SER A 56 2.09 10.95 -8.52
N ARG A 57 1.88 9.96 -9.38
CA ARG A 57 2.64 9.80 -10.63
C ARG A 57 2.39 10.97 -11.59
N GLU A 58 1.13 11.37 -11.77
CA GLU A 58 0.77 12.53 -12.58
C GLU A 58 1.39 13.82 -12.02
N ALA A 59 1.33 14.03 -10.70
CA ALA A 59 1.91 15.18 -10.03
C ALA A 59 3.41 15.30 -10.31
N VAL A 60 4.17 14.24 -10.06
CA VAL A 60 5.61 14.23 -10.35
C VAL A 60 5.88 14.57 -11.81
N SER A 61 5.22 13.88 -12.75
CA SER A 61 5.47 14.10 -14.18
C SER A 61 5.11 15.52 -14.64
N LYS A 62 3.99 16.08 -14.20
CA LYS A 62 3.54 17.42 -14.62
C LYS A 62 4.37 18.53 -14.01
N ILE A 63 4.67 18.42 -12.72
CA ILE A 63 5.40 19.45 -11.98
C ILE A 63 6.86 19.48 -12.45
N GLU A 64 7.52 18.31 -12.56
CA GLU A 64 8.89 18.25 -13.11
C GLU A 64 8.94 18.74 -14.57
N PHE A 65 7.91 18.47 -15.37
CA PHE A 65 7.84 18.99 -16.74
C PHE A 65 7.66 20.51 -16.77
N GLU A 66 6.81 21.08 -15.91
CA GLU A 66 6.67 22.52 -15.78
C GLU A 66 8.00 23.17 -15.33
N ASP A 67 8.67 22.61 -14.34
CA ASP A 67 9.96 23.12 -13.85
C ASP A 67 11.02 23.09 -14.96
N ARG A 68 11.06 22.00 -15.75
CA ARG A 68 11.92 21.90 -16.94
C ARG A 68 11.58 22.98 -17.98
N LEU A 69 10.30 23.22 -18.26
CA LEU A 69 9.89 24.28 -19.20
C LEU A 69 10.32 25.67 -18.73
N ARG A 70 10.42 25.92 -17.42
CA ARG A 70 10.91 27.21 -16.89
C ARG A 70 12.41 27.40 -17.09
N GLN A 71 13.18 26.32 -16.99
CA GLN A 71 14.65 26.31 -17.14
C GLN A 71 15.12 26.19 -18.60
N MET A 72 14.21 25.86 -19.50
CA MET A 72 14.49 25.66 -20.92
C MET A 72 14.84 26.98 -21.62
N ASP A 73 15.76 26.90 -22.58
CA ASP A 73 16.17 28.03 -23.40
C ASP A 73 15.00 28.62 -24.22
N GLY A 74 15.00 29.95 -24.36
CA GLY A 74 13.96 30.75 -25.00
C GLY A 74 13.76 30.46 -26.48
N GLU A 75 14.76 29.89 -27.16
CA GLU A 75 14.65 29.57 -28.59
C GLU A 75 13.76 28.35 -28.87
N GLN A 76 13.64 27.45 -27.88
CA GLN A 76 12.89 26.20 -28.02
C GLN A 76 11.38 26.45 -28.08
N TRP A 77 10.70 25.82 -29.04
CA TRP A 77 9.26 25.99 -29.25
C TRP A 77 8.42 25.71 -28.01
N ALA A 78 8.75 24.67 -27.25
CA ALA A 78 8.04 24.34 -26.02
C ALA A 78 8.13 25.47 -24.98
N ARG A 79 9.30 26.12 -24.84
CA ARG A 79 9.49 27.30 -23.99
C ARG A 79 8.71 28.50 -24.53
N LYS A 80 8.78 28.77 -25.84
CA LYS A 80 8.05 29.88 -26.48
C LYS A 80 6.54 29.78 -26.24
N VAL A 81 5.96 28.59 -26.48
CA VAL A 81 4.54 28.32 -26.23
C VAL A 81 4.21 28.46 -24.75
N PHE A 82 5.03 27.90 -23.86
CA PHE A 82 4.84 28.05 -22.41
C PHE A 82 4.88 29.52 -21.98
N SER A 83 5.88 30.29 -22.42
CA SER A 83 5.98 31.73 -22.16
C SER A 83 4.74 32.49 -22.65
N TYR A 84 4.29 32.20 -23.88
CA TYR A 84 3.10 32.82 -24.46
C TYR A 84 1.85 32.58 -23.60
N LEU A 85 1.64 31.35 -23.12
CA LEU A 85 0.51 31.01 -22.25
C LEU A 85 0.52 31.80 -20.93
N TYR A 86 1.69 32.07 -20.35
CA TYR A 86 1.82 32.85 -19.13
C TYR A 86 1.66 34.35 -19.39
N MET A 87 2.31 34.88 -20.43
CA MET A 87 2.21 36.30 -20.81
C MET A 87 0.78 36.72 -21.18
N ARG A 88 0.02 35.82 -21.81
CA ARG A 88 -1.38 36.05 -22.20
C ARG A 88 -2.39 35.59 -21.15
N SER A 89 -1.94 35.11 -19.98
CA SER A 89 -2.81 34.61 -18.90
C SER A 89 -3.83 33.55 -19.36
N ILE A 90 -3.47 32.71 -20.34
CA ILE A 90 -4.36 31.67 -20.87
C ILE A 90 -4.32 30.48 -19.92
N ASP A 91 -5.41 30.24 -19.19
CA ASP A 91 -5.50 29.14 -18.22
C ASP A 91 -6.04 27.86 -18.88
N THR A 92 -5.13 27.09 -19.48
CA THR A 92 -5.51 25.81 -20.11
C THR A 92 -5.87 24.76 -19.06
N LYS A 93 -6.59 23.70 -19.46
CA LYS A 93 -6.87 22.54 -18.60
C LYS A 93 -5.59 21.96 -17.98
N TRP A 94 -4.49 21.99 -18.74
CA TRP A 94 -3.18 21.56 -18.25
C TRP A 94 -2.65 22.47 -17.14
N ARG A 95 -2.67 23.79 -17.33
CA ARG A 95 -2.22 24.75 -16.29
C ARG A 95 -3.06 24.66 -15.02
N GLN A 96 -4.39 24.60 -15.16
CA GLN A 96 -5.31 24.41 -14.04
C GLN A 96 -4.98 23.15 -13.24
N ARG A 97 -4.78 22.02 -13.95
CA ARG A 97 -4.45 20.74 -13.32
C ARG A 97 -3.08 20.78 -12.65
N THR A 98 -2.06 21.30 -13.32
CA THR A 98 -0.69 21.41 -12.77
C THR A 98 -0.67 22.31 -11.53
N ARG A 99 -1.35 23.47 -11.56
CA ARG A 99 -1.50 24.35 -10.38
C ARG A 99 -2.17 23.64 -9.22
N LYS A 100 -3.27 22.92 -9.48
CA LYS A 100 -3.98 22.13 -8.45
C LYS A 100 -3.09 21.05 -7.84
N LEU A 101 -2.31 20.34 -8.66
CA LEU A 101 -1.37 19.32 -8.19
C LEU A 101 -0.22 19.94 -7.39
N ARG A 102 0.36 21.04 -7.87
CA ARG A 102 1.43 21.78 -7.17
C ARG A 102 0.94 22.25 -5.80
N GLY A 103 -0.21 22.92 -5.72
CA GLY A 103 -0.78 23.34 -4.43
C GLY A 103 -1.09 22.16 -3.50
N LYS A 104 -1.56 21.02 -4.04
CA LYS A 104 -1.90 19.82 -3.27
C LYS A 104 -0.70 19.04 -2.71
N PHE A 105 0.48 19.12 -3.34
CA PHE A 105 1.66 18.32 -2.99
C PHE A 105 2.88 19.13 -2.53
N LEU A 106 2.99 20.39 -2.93
CA LEU A 106 4.09 21.29 -2.54
C LEU A 106 3.61 22.45 -1.66
N GLY A 107 2.30 22.69 -1.54
CA GLY A 107 1.77 23.89 -0.89
C GLY A 107 1.80 25.12 -1.79
N TYR A 108 1.31 26.24 -1.26
CA TYR A 108 1.32 27.55 -1.95
C TYR A 108 2.43 28.48 -1.44
N SER A 109 3.22 28.07 -0.44
CA SER A 109 4.29 28.91 0.11
C SER A 109 5.43 29.07 -0.91
N GLU A 110 5.86 30.32 -1.09
CA GLU A 110 7.05 30.71 -1.88
C GLU A 110 8.36 30.54 -1.11
N ASP A 111 8.34 29.84 0.03
CA ASP A 111 9.50 29.74 0.88
C ASP A 111 10.62 28.97 0.19
N THR A 112 11.75 29.68 0.08
CA THR A 112 13.09 29.29 -0.33
C THR A 112 13.70 28.22 0.59
N GLU A 113 12.94 27.17 0.89
CA GLU A 113 13.49 25.99 1.53
C GLU A 113 14.09 25.09 0.43
N GLU A 114 15.29 24.58 0.71
CA GLU A 114 16.13 23.67 -0.07
C GLU A 114 15.44 22.98 -1.25
N GLN A 115 16.14 22.79 -2.38
CA GLN A 115 15.70 22.01 -3.54
C GLN A 115 15.39 20.53 -3.19
N VAL A 116 14.39 20.29 -2.35
CA VAL A 116 13.83 19.00 -2.06
C VAL A 116 13.07 18.62 -3.31
N SER A 117 13.65 17.68 -4.05
CA SER A 117 13.08 17.13 -5.28
C SER A 117 11.57 16.94 -5.16
N VAL A 118 10.82 17.37 -6.18
CA VAL A 118 9.35 17.19 -6.31
C VAL A 118 8.93 15.79 -5.90
N LYS A 119 9.71 14.77 -6.29
CA LYS A 119 9.49 13.36 -5.93
C LYS A 119 9.48 13.11 -4.43
N LYS A 120 10.35 13.75 -3.66
CA LYS A 120 10.42 13.61 -2.20
C LYS A 120 9.18 14.23 -1.55
N LYS A 121 8.80 15.45 -1.95
CA LYS A 121 7.58 16.12 -1.44
C LYS A 121 6.32 15.32 -1.75
N VAL A 122 6.15 14.86 -3.01
CA VAL A 122 5.01 14.02 -3.40
C VAL A 122 4.96 12.72 -2.60
N LYS A 123 6.10 12.05 -2.39
CA LYS A 123 6.17 10.83 -1.56
C LYS A 123 5.82 11.09 -0.10
N ALA A 124 6.22 12.22 0.47
CA ALA A 124 5.87 12.61 1.84
C ALA A 124 4.37 12.81 1.97
N THR A 125 3.76 13.64 1.11
CA THR A 125 2.29 13.84 1.12
C THR A 125 1.52 12.53 0.90
N GLU A 126 2.04 11.63 0.05
CA GLU A 126 1.43 10.31 -0.16
C GLU A 126 1.53 9.42 1.07
N ARG A 127 2.67 9.44 1.76
CA ARG A 127 2.85 8.74 3.04
C ARG A 127 1.87 9.28 4.09
N ASP A 128 1.72 10.59 4.20
CA ASP A 128 0.86 11.20 5.22
C ASP A 128 -0.61 10.83 5.00
N ARG A 129 -1.09 10.91 3.75
CA ARG A 129 -2.44 10.44 3.39
C ARG A 129 -2.64 8.95 3.62
N TRP A 130 -1.59 8.15 3.41
CA TRP A 130 -1.65 6.73 3.67
C TRP A 130 -1.76 6.45 5.18
N LEU A 131 -1.00 7.16 6.02
CA LEU A 131 -1.11 7.09 7.49
C LEU A 131 -2.49 7.55 7.98
N GLU A 132 -2.99 8.69 7.52
CA GLU A 132 -4.33 9.21 7.82
C GLU A 132 -5.42 8.20 7.41
N GLY A 133 -5.30 7.64 6.19
CA GLY A 133 -6.20 6.62 5.70
C GLY A 133 -6.18 5.33 6.52
N MET A 134 -5.06 4.99 7.18
CA MET A 134 -5.01 3.87 8.13
C MET A 134 -5.68 4.21 9.46
N GLN A 135 -5.60 5.46 9.94
CA GLN A 135 -6.22 5.86 11.21
C GLN A 135 -7.74 5.68 11.22
N THR A 136 -8.39 5.86 10.07
CA THR A 136 -9.84 5.64 9.91
C THR A 136 -10.28 4.17 10.03
N LYS A 137 -9.34 3.21 10.17
CA LYS A 137 -9.60 1.77 10.07
C LYS A 137 -9.09 1.04 11.30
N THR A 138 -10.03 0.55 12.11
CA THR A 138 -9.73 -0.30 13.28
C THR A 138 -9.02 -1.59 12.90
N ALA A 139 -9.42 -2.21 11.79
CA ALA A 139 -8.79 -3.43 11.25
C ALA A 139 -7.37 -3.23 10.69
N LEU A 140 -6.72 -2.09 10.89
CA LEU A 140 -5.31 -1.90 10.52
C LEU A 140 -4.48 -1.45 11.71
N GLU A 141 -4.99 -1.60 12.93
CA GLU A 141 -4.33 -1.09 14.13
C GLU A 141 -2.92 -1.68 14.31
N SER A 142 -2.81 -3.01 14.31
CA SER A 142 -1.53 -3.72 14.46
C SER A 142 -0.57 -3.37 13.31
N TYR A 143 -1.11 -3.33 12.08
CA TYR A 143 -0.34 -2.96 10.90
C TYR A 143 0.18 -1.53 10.99
N ARG A 144 -0.65 -0.56 11.37
CA ARG A 144 -0.31 0.87 11.49
C ARG A 144 0.76 1.12 12.53
N LEU A 145 0.71 0.44 13.66
CA LEU A 145 1.68 0.61 14.76
C LEU A 145 3.11 0.20 14.33
N ASN A 146 3.22 -0.76 13.42
CA ASN A 146 4.51 -1.36 13.06
C ASN A 146 4.99 -1.00 11.65
N LYS A 147 4.07 -0.77 10.70
CA LYS A 147 4.38 -0.39 9.32
C LYS A 147 4.27 1.12 9.16
N THR A 148 5.41 1.79 9.26
CA THR A 148 5.49 3.25 9.13
C THR A 148 5.85 3.73 7.71
N VAL A 149 6.32 2.85 6.82
CA VAL A 149 6.81 3.20 5.48
C VAL A 149 6.13 2.37 4.39
N ILE A 150 5.73 3.04 3.30
CA ILE A 150 5.33 2.40 2.04
C ILE A 150 6.57 1.82 1.37
N ALA A 151 6.75 0.51 1.49
CA ALA A 151 7.94 -0.21 1.03
C ALA A 151 7.57 -1.62 0.61
N LYS A 152 8.21 -2.11 -0.45
CA LYS A 152 7.93 -3.43 -1.01
C LYS A 152 8.43 -4.45 -0.02
N GLU A 153 7.56 -5.36 0.38
CA GLU A 153 7.96 -6.46 1.24
C GLU A 153 8.48 -7.65 0.41
N SER A 154 9.53 -8.29 0.90
CA SER A 154 10.20 -9.45 0.26
C SER A 154 9.78 -10.78 0.87
N ILE A 155 8.82 -10.78 1.80
CA ILE A 155 8.35 -11.97 2.50
C ILE A 155 7.36 -12.82 1.69
N TYR A 156 6.86 -12.31 0.57
CA TYR A 156 5.83 -12.97 -0.23
C TYR A 156 6.42 -13.81 -1.37
N ASP A 157 5.95 -15.04 -1.50
CA ASP A 157 6.39 -16.05 -2.48
C ASP A 157 5.23 -16.61 -3.35
N ASN A 158 4.08 -15.94 -3.35
CA ASN A 158 2.84 -16.36 -4.03
C ASN A 158 2.25 -17.71 -3.55
N SER A 159 2.76 -18.29 -2.46
CA SER A 159 2.13 -19.46 -1.83
C SER A 159 0.81 -19.11 -1.15
N ARG A 160 0.03 -20.15 -0.80
CA ARG A 160 -1.17 -19.96 0.02
C ARG A 160 -0.82 -19.37 1.38
N GLY A 161 0.28 -19.82 1.99
CA GLY A 161 0.80 -19.27 3.24
C GLY A 161 1.12 -17.79 3.15
N SER A 162 1.78 -17.34 2.07
CA SER A 162 2.02 -15.91 1.82
C SER A 162 0.73 -15.09 1.67
N SER A 163 -0.28 -15.65 1.01
CA SER A 163 -1.59 -15.01 0.85
C SER A 163 -2.27 -14.80 2.21
N LEU A 164 -2.24 -15.84 3.05
CA LEU A 164 -2.82 -15.81 4.39
C LEU A 164 -2.01 -14.93 5.34
N LEU A 165 -0.69 -14.94 5.22
CA LEU A 165 0.21 -14.05 5.96
C LEU A 165 -0.14 -12.59 5.69
N PHE A 166 -0.41 -12.21 4.44
CA PHE A 166 -0.83 -10.84 4.12
C PHE A 166 -2.20 -10.50 4.74
N GLU A 167 -3.16 -11.42 4.72
CA GLU A 167 -4.45 -11.23 5.40
C GLU A 167 -4.25 -11.05 6.91
N ALA A 168 -3.38 -11.86 7.54
CA ALA A 168 -3.05 -11.76 8.96
C ALA A 168 -2.33 -10.45 9.31
N ARG A 169 -1.37 -10.02 8.49
CA ARG A 169 -0.64 -8.75 8.65
C ARG A 169 -1.56 -7.53 8.62
N THR A 170 -2.69 -7.64 7.92
CA THR A 170 -3.65 -6.56 7.74
C THR A 170 -4.92 -6.77 8.57
N ASP A 171 -4.84 -7.60 9.62
CA ASP A 171 -5.92 -7.96 10.56
C ASP A 171 -7.27 -8.32 9.90
N VAL A 172 -7.20 -8.93 8.71
CA VAL A 172 -8.38 -9.41 7.95
C VAL A 172 -8.29 -10.89 7.60
N LEU A 173 -7.45 -11.65 8.29
CA LEU A 173 -7.43 -13.11 8.19
C LEU A 173 -8.83 -13.64 8.50
N ARG A 174 -9.37 -14.44 7.58
CA ARG A 174 -10.75 -14.95 7.64
C ARG A 174 -10.89 -16.16 8.57
N THR A 175 -10.41 -16.00 9.80
CA THR A 175 -10.59 -16.95 10.90
C THR A 175 -12.07 -17.04 11.31
N ARG A 176 -12.44 -18.03 12.12
CA ARG A 176 -13.81 -18.15 12.62
C ARG A 176 -14.25 -16.95 13.44
N THR A 177 -13.40 -16.41 14.31
CA THR A 177 -13.69 -15.16 15.03
C THR A 177 -13.94 -13.98 14.09
N TYR A 178 -13.21 -13.89 12.97
CA TYR A 178 -13.48 -12.87 11.95
C TYR A 178 -14.83 -13.08 11.26
N ARG A 179 -15.17 -14.33 10.91
CA ARG A 179 -16.43 -14.67 10.22
C ARG A 179 -17.65 -14.55 11.11
N ALA A 180 -17.51 -14.85 12.41
CA ALA A 180 -18.56 -14.74 13.42
C ALA A 180 -19.14 -13.31 13.53
N LYS A 181 -18.38 -12.28 13.11
CA LYS A 181 -18.85 -10.89 13.01
C LYS A 181 -19.97 -10.69 11.97
N TYR A 182 -20.11 -11.62 11.03
CA TYR A 182 -21.02 -11.51 9.88
C TYR A 182 -21.96 -12.71 9.72
N GLN A 183 -21.70 -13.80 10.46
CA GLN A 183 -22.42 -15.07 10.36
C GLN A 183 -22.53 -15.65 11.76
N GLU A 184 -23.68 -16.23 12.11
CA GLU A 184 -23.84 -16.93 13.37
C GLU A 184 -23.11 -18.28 13.28
N MET A 185 -21.95 -18.36 13.91
CA MET A 185 -21.11 -19.55 13.93
C MET A 185 -20.23 -19.58 15.18
N ASP A 186 -19.87 -20.79 15.60
CA ASP A 186 -18.91 -21.00 16.67
C ASP A 186 -17.52 -20.46 16.29
N THR A 187 -16.80 -19.92 17.27
CA THR A 187 -15.47 -19.33 17.16
C THR A 187 -14.35 -20.29 17.45
N VAL A 188 -14.62 -21.49 17.99
CA VAL A 188 -13.61 -22.50 18.35
C VAL A 188 -12.72 -22.89 17.16
N CYS A 189 -11.43 -22.97 17.40
CA CYS A 189 -10.38 -23.31 16.43
C CYS A 189 -10.59 -24.69 15.83
N THR A 190 -10.64 -24.75 14.49
CA THR A 190 -10.82 -26.00 13.75
C THR A 190 -9.62 -26.94 13.82
N ALA A 191 -8.44 -26.42 14.16
CA ALA A 191 -7.22 -27.20 14.20
C ALA A 191 -6.97 -27.86 15.56
N CYS A 192 -7.31 -27.21 16.68
CA CYS A 192 -7.11 -27.78 18.02
C CYS A 192 -8.40 -28.09 18.78
N GLY A 193 -9.53 -27.45 18.46
CA GLY A 193 -10.80 -27.65 19.15
C GLY A 193 -10.91 -27.06 20.56
N GLU A 194 -9.93 -26.26 21.00
CA GLU A 194 -9.84 -25.80 22.41
C GLU A 194 -10.11 -24.30 22.60
N GLU A 195 -9.48 -23.43 21.79
CA GLU A 195 -9.54 -21.97 21.94
C GLU A 195 -10.21 -21.30 20.74
N ASP A 196 -10.58 -20.02 20.88
CA ASP A 196 -11.08 -19.21 19.77
C ASP A 196 -10.06 -19.08 18.62
N GLU A 197 -10.53 -19.29 17.39
CA GLU A 197 -9.73 -19.18 16.18
C GLU A 197 -9.40 -17.71 15.88
N THR A 198 -8.33 -17.21 16.47
CA THR A 198 -7.76 -15.88 16.18
C THR A 198 -6.48 -16.00 15.37
N ALA A 199 -6.07 -14.92 14.68
CA ALA A 199 -4.79 -14.92 13.97
C ALA A 199 -3.61 -15.17 14.93
N GLU A 200 -3.66 -14.60 16.13
CA GLU A 200 -2.65 -14.82 17.15
C GLU A 200 -2.59 -16.28 17.60
N HIS A 201 -3.74 -16.88 17.93
CA HIS A 201 -3.82 -18.29 18.27
C HIS A 201 -3.22 -19.18 17.17
N LEU A 202 -3.63 -19.01 15.91
CA LEU A 202 -3.12 -19.82 14.80
C LEU A 202 -1.61 -19.71 14.62
N ILE A 203 -1.10 -18.48 14.67
CA ILE A 203 0.32 -18.20 14.42
C ILE A 203 1.19 -18.67 15.58
N ILE A 204 0.72 -18.54 16.81
CA ILE A 204 1.54 -18.69 18.01
C ILE A 204 1.14 -19.90 18.86
N TYR A 205 -0.12 -19.98 19.29
CA TYR A 205 -0.51 -20.85 20.41
C TYR A 205 -1.09 -22.19 19.98
N CYS A 206 -1.56 -22.31 18.73
CA CYS A 206 -2.30 -23.48 18.27
C CYS A 206 -1.41 -24.73 18.25
N LYS A 207 -1.65 -25.64 19.18
CA LYS A 207 -0.94 -26.93 19.30
C LYS A 207 -1.34 -27.92 18.20
N GLY A 208 -2.47 -27.70 17.54
CA GLY A 208 -2.97 -28.52 16.44
C GLY A 208 -2.32 -28.19 15.09
N LEU A 209 -1.33 -27.28 15.03
CA LEU A 209 -0.63 -26.88 13.82
C LEU A 209 0.88 -27.09 13.96
N HIS A 210 1.52 -27.43 12.85
CA HIS A 210 2.94 -27.65 12.72
C HIS A 210 3.55 -26.80 11.58
N PRO A 211 4.85 -26.47 11.65
CA PRO A 211 5.74 -26.71 12.79
C PRO A 211 5.35 -25.85 14.00
N MET A 212 5.74 -26.26 15.19
CA MET A 212 5.60 -25.42 16.39
C MET A 212 6.48 -24.17 16.24
N PRO A 213 6.03 -23.00 16.72
CA PRO A 213 6.89 -21.82 16.74
C PRO A 213 8.15 -22.12 17.55
N THR A 214 9.30 -21.63 17.11
CA THR A 214 10.56 -21.77 17.84
C THR A 214 10.51 -21.00 19.17
N GLU A 215 11.07 -21.57 20.22
CA GLU A 215 11.02 -21.07 21.61
C GLU A 215 11.66 -19.68 21.80
N ASP A 216 12.49 -19.21 20.86
CA ASP A 216 13.14 -17.91 20.94
C ASP A 216 12.16 -16.74 20.67
N ASN A 217 11.55 -16.23 21.74
CA ASN A 217 10.74 -14.99 21.75
C ASN A 217 9.58 -14.99 20.74
N ILE A 218 8.58 -15.82 21.04
CA ILE A 218 7.24 -15.78 20.47
C ILE A 218 6.72 -14.33 20.46
N ASN A 219 6.65 -13.74 19.26
CA ASN A 219 6.19 -12.38 19.10
C ASN A 219 5.40 -12.28 17.79
N LEU A 220 4.11 -11.94 17.91
CA LEU A 220 3.20 -11.83 16.77
C LEU A 220 3.73 -10.89 15.68
N ILE A 221 4.34 -9.77 16.06
CA ILE A 221 4.88 -8.78 15.13
C ILE A 221 6.03 -9.37 14.30
N LYS A 222 6.93 -10.12 14.94
CA LYS A 222 8.01 -10.84 14.24
C LYS A 222 7.45 -11.92 13.31
N SER A 223 6.49 -12.71 13.80
CA SER A 223 5.86 -13.79 13.04
C SER A 223 5.08 -13.30 11.83
N LEU A 224 4.50 -12.10 11.92
CA LEU A 224 3.87 -11.40 10.80
C LEU A 224 4.88 -10.83 9.81
N GLY A 225 6.19 -10.82 10.12
CA GLY A 225 7.24 -10.25 9.27
C GLY A 225 7.27 -8.73 9.29
N LEU A 226 6.75 -8.11 10.35
CA LEU A 226 6.91 -6.68 10.59
C LEU A 226 8.32 -6.45 11.14
N ARG A 227 8.89 -5.27 10.82
CA ARG A 227 10.29 -4.97 11.17
C ARG A 227 10.44 -4.83 12.67
N ASN A 228 11.49 -5.43 13.23
CA ASN A 228 11.86 -5.24 14.64
C ASN A 228 12.41 -3.82 14.89
N SER A 229 12.79 -3.53 16.14
CA SER A 229 13.42 -2.26 16.53
C SER A 229 14.69 -1.91 15.74
N GLU A 230 15.40 -2.91 15.20
CA GLU A 230 16.57 -2.74 14.33
C GLU A 230 16.22 -2.62 12.83
N GLY A 231 14.93 -2.64 12.48
CA GLY A 231 14.48 -2.55 11.08
C GLY A 231 14.61 -3.86 10.29
N LYS A 232 14.98 -4.98 10.92
CA LYS A 232 15.18 -6.30 10.30
C LYS A 232 13.92 -7.15 10.33
N VAL A 233 13.81 -8.06 9.37
CA VAL A 233 12.73 -9.05 9.26
C VAL A 233 13.32 -10.43 9.56
N ASP A 234 12.65 -11.19 10.42
CA ASP A 234 13.01 -12.58 10.70
C ASP A 234 12.32 -13.52 9.70
N PHE A 235 13.02 -13.82 8.60
CA PHE A 235 12.50 -14.65 7.53
C PHE A 235 12.22 -16.08 7.97
N LYS A 236 12.96 -16.62 8.95
CA LYS A 236 12.78 -18.00 9.42
C LYS A 236 11.44 -18.13 10.16
N THR A 237 11.18 -17.18 11.07
CA THR A 237 9.91 -17.13 11.80
C THR A 237 8.73 -16.87 10.86
N VAL A 238 8.90 -16.00 9.87
CA VAL A 238 7.85 -15.76 8.85
C VAL A 238 7.54 -17.02 8.05
N GLU A 239 8.55 -17.81 7.70
CA GLU A 239 8.32 -19.05 6.95
C GLU A 239 7.56 -20.09 7.77
N ILE A 240 7.86 -20.20 9.07
CA ILE A 240 7.06 -21.02 10.01
C ILE A 240 5.61 -20.55 10.03
N THR A 241 5.38 -19.23 10.12
CA THR A 241 4.02 -18.66 10.08
C THR A 241 3.28 -19.05 8.82
N LYS A 242 3.92 -18.97 7.65
CA LYS A 242 3.29 -19.35 6.37
C LYS A 242 2.92 -20.83 6.34
N GLN A 243 3.79 -21.71 6.85
CA GLN A 243 3.54 -23.14 6.90
C GLN A 243 2.33 -23.44 7.80
N ARG A 244 2.31 -22.88 9.01
CA ARG A 244 1.19 -23.03 9.96
C ARG A 244 -0.13 -22.53 9.38
N LEU A 245 -0.13 -21.35 8.75
CA LEU A 245 -1.34 -20.81 8.11
C LEU A 245 -1.79 -21.67 6.91
N SER A 246 -0.86 -22.26 6.17
CA SER A 246 -1.19 -23.16 5.06
C SER A 246 -1.82 -24.46 5.56
N GLU A 247 -1.27 -25.06 6.62
CA GLU A 247 -1.84 -26.26 7.25
C GLU A 247 -3.22 -25.97 7.85
N TRP A 248 -3.37 -24.86 8.58
CA TRP A 248 -4.67 -24.43 9.08
C TRP A 248 -5.69 -24.31 7.96
N TRP A 249 -5.30 -23.72 6.84
CA TRP A 249 -6.19 -23.56 5.70
C TRP A 249 -6.64 -24.90 5.06
N GLN A 250 -5.78 -25.92 5.11
CA GLN A 250 -6.14 -27.27 4.66
C GLN A 250 -7.13 -27.91 5.63
N LYS A 251 -6.80 -27.94 6.92
CA LYS A 251 -7.65 -28.51 7.98
C LYS A 251 -9.03 -27.85 8.05
N ALA A 252 -9.09 -26.52 7.92
CA ALA A 252 -10.35 -25.76 7.94
C ALA A 252 -11.23 -25.96 6.69
N ARG A 253 -10.77 -26.72 5.68
CA ARG A 253 -11.54 -27.09 4.48
C ARG A 253 -11.90 -28.57 4.43
N GLU A 254 -11.20 -29.40 5.20
CA GLU A 254 -11.48 -30.83 5.35
C GLU A 254 -12.63 -31.07 6.35
N ASN A 255 -12.83 -30.13 7.28
CA ASN A 255 -13.96 -30.06 8.21
C ASN A 255 -15.06 -29.09 7.72
#